data_AF-A0A7S4BIW4-F1
#
_entry.id   AF-A0A7S4BIW4-F1
#
_cell.length_a   1.000
_cell.length_b   1.000
_cell.length_c   1.000
_cell.angle_alpha   90.00
_cell.angle_beta   90.00
_cell.angle_gamma   90.00
#
_symmetry.space_group_name_H-M   'P 1'
#
loop_
_entity.id
_entity.type
_entity.pdbx_description
1 polymer ?
#
loop_
_entity_poly.entity_id
_entity_poly.type
_entity_poly.pdbx_seq_one_letter_code
_entity_poly.pdbx_strand_id
1 'polypeptide(L)'
;LASVYVAAAVPSLRVRTLLPPTLCARVACAALSRSPFRGSIRRGSATHRHFSLLLLVLLMPSFADADVERHVQGHHASTVVKVHGSTQSASAQHVHTPLKPSIRAARAARASASSVGKIILCTLAVQNAAQMLSMRYSRMPGQPRYLSSTAVVFAEALKLLASFGVLAWQQGLGGAATTVWNGLVLAWRDTLLVGVPAMLYLVQNNLLYMATTHLDAATCQVAYQLKLLTTAFFTVTLLKRHISTRRWLALGILFCGVVFVQNPSGGKGGGGLTSQSPVLGMAAVTCACVLSGLAGVWLERIVKSSNDVPIWLRNMQLGSISLFLGIVSVFVVDGEAVAADGFFQGYSWVTFFVVVQVSLGGLLVSLIMKYADNVVKGFATSLSIVLSSLVSWF
;
A
#
# COMPACT_ATOMS: atom_id res chain seq x y z
N LEU A 1 -10.01 -18.28 -57.91
CA LEU A 1 -9.00 -17.20 -57.76
C LEU A 1 -8.54 -17.23 -56.30
N ALA A 2 -7.84 -18.28 -55.85
CA ALA A 2 -6.37 -18.42 -55.84
C ALA A 2 -5.69 -17.29 -55.02
N SER A 3 -4.71 -17.48 -54.14
CA SER A 3 -4.10 -18.60 -53.41
C SER A 3 -2.85 -17.98 -52.73
N VAL A 4 -2.42 -18.51 -51.58
CA VAL A 4 -1.00 -18.71 -51.18
C VAL A 4 -0.18 -17.53 -50.60
N TYR A 5 0.05 -17.63 -49.28
CA TYR A 5 1.35 -17.71 -48.57
C TYR A 5 2.64 -17.29 -49.32
N VAL A 6 3.42 -16.36 -48.73
CA VAL A 6 4.88 -16.54 -48.57
C VAL A 6 5.28 -16.02 -47.18
N ALA A 7 5.72 -16.96 -46.34
CA ALA A 7 6.56 -16.71 -45.18
C ALA A 7 8.03 -16.75 -45.62
N ALA A 8 8.83 -15.77 -45.17
CA ALA A 8 10.28 -15.87 -45.06
C ALA A 8 10.67 -15.01 -43.84
N ALA A 9 10.86 -15.61 -42.67
CA ALA A 9 12.13 -16.18 -42.21
C ALA A 9 13.23 -15.11 -42.03
N VAL A 10 13.29 -14.51 -40.83
CA VAL A 10 14.53 -13.94 -40.25
C VAL A 10 14.54 -14.30 -38.76
N PRO A 11 15.68 -14.78 -38.20
CA PRO A 11 15.68 -15.71 -37.08
C PRO A 11 15.64 -15.03 -35.71
N SER A 12 15.21 -15.83 -34.75
CA SER A 12 15.53 -15.77 -33.32
C SER A 12 16.74 -14.89 -32.94
N LEU A 13 16.47 -13.67 -32.48
CA LEU A 13 17.32 -13.01 -31.50
C LEU A 13 16.67 -13.12 -30.12
N ARG A 14 17.16 -14.10 -29.34
CA ARG A 14 17.15 -14.01 -27.89
C ARG A 14 17.94 -12.77 -27.51
N VAL A 15 17.28 -11.68 -27.16
CA VAL A 15 17.91 -10.61 -26.39
C VAL A 15 17.18 -10.50 -25.06
N ARG A 16 17.82 -11.11 -24.06
CA ARG A 16 17.68 -10.72 -22.66
C ARG A 16 18.10 -9.26 -22.54
N THR A 17 17.15 -8.35 -22.42
CA THR A 17 17.40 -7.06 -21.78
C THR A 17 16.10 -6.62 -21.11
N LEU A 18 16.05 -6.80 -19.78
CA LEU A 18 15.28 -5.91 -18.91
C LEU A 18 15.62 -4.48 -19.37
N LEU A 19 14.60 -3.71 -19.78
CA LEU A 19 14.80 -2.29 -20.04
C LEU A 19 15.41 -1.68 -18.77
N PRO A 20 16.54 -0.96 -18.87
CA PRO A 20 17.11 -0.33 -17.69
C PRO A 20 16.10 0.68 -17.12
N PRO A 21 15.97 0.79 -15.79
CA PRO A 21 15.00 1.68 -15.12
C PRO A 21 15.13 3.16 -15.54
N THR A 22 16.27 3.54 -16.11
CA THR A 22 16.54 4.86 -16.69
C THR A 22 15.69 5.18 -17.93
N LEU A 23 15.26 4.18 -18.70
CA LEU A 23 14.44 4.38 -19.90
C LEU A 23 12.96 4.56 -19.55
N CYS A 24 12.45 3.81 -18.56
CA CYS A 24 11.09 4.02 -18.03
C CYS A 24 10.94 5.39 -17.36
N ALA A 25 11.98 5.87 -16.65
CA ALA A 25 12.04 7.23 -16.13
C ALA A 25 12.01 8.29 -17.24
N ARG A 26 12.66 8.04 -18.39
CA ARG A 26 12.64 8.95 -19.55
C ARG A 26 11.28 9.00 -20.25
N VAL A 27 10.57 7.88 -20.36
CA VAL A 27 9.22 7.82 -20.94
C VAL A 27 8.18 8.48 -20.04
N ALA A 28 8.25 8.27 -18.72
CA ALA A 28 7.41 8.97 -17.74
C ALA A 28 7.69 10.49 -17.72
N CYS A 29 8.95 10.90 -17.85
CA CYS A 29 9.34 12.31 -17.93
C CYS A 29 8.88 12.96 -19.26
N ALA A 30 8.87 12.21 -20.37
CA ALA A 30 8.35 12.66 -21.66
C ALA A 30 6.82 12.75 -21.71
N ALA A 31 6.11 11.95 -20.91
CA ALA A 31 4.65 12.04 -20.77
C ALA A 31 4.23 13.27 -19.94
N LEU A 32 5.01 13.63 -18.91
CA LEU A 32 4.76 14.80 -18.07
C LEU A 32 5.13 16.14 -18.76
N SER A 33 6.11 16.13 -19.68
CA SER A 33 6.52 17.33 -20.43
C SER A 33 5.48 17.81 -21.46
N ARG A 34 4.41 17.03 -21.69
CA ARG A 34 3.32 17.36 -22.63
C ARG A 34 2.00 17.77 -21.96
N SER A 35 1.98 17.99 -20.64
CA SER A 35 0.78 18.47 -19.92
C SER A 35 0.52 19.98 -20.12
N PRO A 36 -0.74 20.46 -20.09
CA PRO A 36 -1.09 21.84 -20.44
C PRO A 36 -0.78 22.89 -19.34
N PHE A 37 -0.09 22.54 -18.25
CA PHE A 37 0.19 23.43 -17.11
C PHE A 37 1.44 24.31 -17.27
N ARG A 38 1.65 24.91 -18.45
CA ARG A 38 2.86 25.72 -18.73
C ARG A 38 2.80 27.16 -18.17
N GLY A 39 1.67 27.58 -17.59
CA GLY A 39 1.42 28.98 -17.22
C GLY A 39 1.95 29.46 -15.87
N SER A 40 2.27 28.57 -14.91
CA SER A 40 2.67 28.98 -13.55
C SER A 40 4.03 28.40 -13.10
N ILE A 41 4.83 27.90 -14.03
CA ILE A 41 6.14 27.25 -13.78
C ILE A 41 7.28 28.18 -14.22
N ARG A 42 7.35 29.39 -13.66
CA ARG A 42 8.56 30.24 -13.78
C ARG A 42 9.14 30.73 -12.47
N ARG A 43 8.53 30.40 -11.32
CA ARG A 43 9.09 30.70 -9.98
C ARG A 43 8.78 29.56 -9.02
N GLY A 44 9.56 28.48 -9.10
CA GLY A 44 9.47 27.33 -8.18
C GLY A 44 10.84 26.66 -8.04
N SER A 45 11.46 26.91 -6.89
CA SER A 45 12.82 26.53 -6.45
C SER A 45 13.12 25.02 -6.58
N ALA A 46 14.42 24.66 -6.48
CA ALA A 46 15.01 23.31 -6.50
C ALA A 46 14.22 22.23 -5.72
N THR A 47 13.44 22.63 -4.73
CA THR A 47 12.47 21.81 -3.99
C THR A 47 11.54 21.01 -4.92
N HIS A 48 10.99 21.61 -5.97
CA HIS A 48 10.09 20.91 -6.91
C HIS A 48 10.78 19.76 -7.66
N ARG A 49 12.07 19.88 -7.97
CA ARG A 49 12.83 18.82 -8.66
C ARG A 49 13.10 17.64 -7.74
N HIS A 50 13.42 17.88 -6.47
CA HIS A 50 13.59 16.81 -5.48
C HIS A 50 12.26 16.11 -5.15
N PHE A 51 11.15 16.84 -5.13
CA PHE A 51 9.81 16.27 -4.93
C PHE A 51 9.37 15.35 -6.06
N SER A 52 9.56 15.75 -7.32
CA SER A 52 9.22 14.89 -8.47
C SER A 52 10.09 13.64 -8.54
N LEU A 53 11.37 13.72 -8.18
CA LEU A 53 12.27 12.58 -8.11
C LEU A 53 11.87 11.60 -6.99
N LEU A 54 11.51 12.10 -5.81
CA LEU A 54 11.02 11.28 -4.70
C LEU A 54 9.73 10.55 -5.10
N LEU A 55 8.78 11.26 -5.71
CA LEU A 55 7.51 10.70 -6.17
C LEU A 55 7.72 9.57 -7.19
N LEU A 56 8.67 9.75 -8.11
CA LEU A 56 9.01 8.76 -9.14
C LEU A 56 9.68 7.52 -8.54
N VAL A 57 10.59 7.71 -7.57
CA VAL A 57 11.23 6.62 -6.81
C VAL A 57 10.20 5.83 -5.98
N LEU A 58 9.19 6.50 -5.43
CA LEU A 58 8.12 5.87 -4.63
C LEU A 58 7.10 5.10 -5.48
N LEU A 59 6.92 5.50 -6.74
CA LEU A 59 6.03 4.84 -7.70
C LEU A 59 6.68 3.64 -8.40
N MET A 60 8.01 3.60 -8.50
CA MET A 60 8.77 2.54 -9.17
C MET A 60 8.40 1.11 -8.74
N PRO A 61 8.21 0.78 -7.45
CA PRO A 61 7.84 -0.57 -7.05
C PRO A 61 6.45 -1.01 -7.57
N SER A 62 5.51 -0.07 -7.66
CA SER A 62 4.15 -0.32 -8.15
C SER A 62 4.13 -0.63 -9.65
N PHE A 63 4.92 0.10 -10.44
CA PHE A 63 5.08 -0.18 -11.87
C PHE A 63 5.89 -1.45 -12.14
N ALA A 64 6.93 -1.71 -11.34
CA ALA A 64 7.72 -2.94 -11.45
C ALA A 64 6.87 -4.19 -11.18
N ASP A 65 5.96 -4.14 -10.21
CA ASP A 65 5.01 -5.24 -9.96
C ASP A 65 4.08 -5.46 -11.15
N ALA A 66 3.57 -4.38 -11.73
CA ALA A 66 2.66 -4.44 -12.86
C ALA A 66 3.31 -5.09 -14.11
N ASP A 67 4.59 -4.82 -14.35
CA ASP A 67 5.36 -5.42 -15.45
C ASP A 67 5.65 -6.91 -15.20
N VAL A 68 5.92 -7.30 -13.95
CA VAL A 68 6.11 -8.72 -13.58
C VAL A 68 4.82 -9.51 -13.80
N GLU A 69 3.67 -9.01 -13.36
CA GLU A 69 2.37 -9.67 -13.56
C GLU A 69 2.01 -9.81 -15.05
N ARG A 70 2.24 -8.76 -15.86
CA ARG A 70 2.04 -8.82 -17.31
C ARG A 70 2.88 -9.92 -17.97
N HIS A 71 4.13 -10.08 -17.55
CA HIS A 71 5.01 -11.11 -18.11
C HIS A 71 4.54 -12.52 -17.74
N VAL A 72 4.09 -12.73 -16.50
CA VAL A 72 3.50 -14.00 -16.03
C VAL A 72 2.20 -14.32 -16.76
N GLN A 73 1.30 -13.35 -16.91
CA GLN A 73 0.04 -13.51 -17.64
C GLN A 73 0.26 -13.74 -19.14
N GLY A 74 1.22 -13.05 -19.76
CA GLY A 74 1.61 -13.27 -21.16
C GLY A 74 2.20 -14.67 -21.41
N HIS A 75 2.94 -15.21 -20.44
CA HIS A 75 3.42 -16.59 -20.48
C HIS A 75 2.27 -17.61 -20.34
N HIS A 76 1.29 -17.37 -19.45
CA HIS A 76 0.10 -18.22 -19.34
C HIS A 76 -0.76 -18.17 -20.62
N ALA A 77 -1.02 -16.99 -21.18
CA ALA A 77 -1.77 -16.84 -22.43
C ALA A 77 -1.05 -17.52 -23.61
N SER A 78 0.27 -17.40 -23.71
CA SER A 78 1.06 -18.06 -24.77
C SER A 78 1.13 -19.59 -24.60
N THR A 79 0.97 -20.10 -23.39
CA THR A 79 0.91 -21.55 -23.11
C THR A 79 -0.48 -22.12 -23.42
N VAL A 80 -1.54 -21.33 -23.23
CA VAL A 80 -2.93 -21.74 -23.51
C VAL A 80 -3.28 -21.61 -25.01
N VAL A 81 -2.72 -20.63 -25.72
CA VAL A 81 -3.01 -20.40 -27.16
C VAL A 81 -2.28 -21.37 -28.10
N LYS A 82 -1.29 -22.14 -27.62
CA LYS A 82 -0.51 -23.06 -28.47
C LYS A 82 -1.08 -24.48 -28.62
N VAL A 83 -2.35 -24.70 -28.24
CA VAL A 83 -3.05 -25.98 -28.41
C VAL A 83 -4.33 -25.77 -29.22
N HIS A 84 -4.23 -25.37 -30.50
CA HIS A 84 -5.30 -25.57 -31.48
C HIS A 84 -4.75 -25.56 -32.92
N GLY A 85 -4.88 -26.72 -33.59
CA GLY A 85 -4.45 -27.00 -34.98
C GLY A 85 -3.12 -27.76 -35.00
N SER A 86 -3.00 -29.02 -35.46
CA SER A 86 -3.82 -29.81 -36.38
C SER A 86 -3.49 -31.31 -36.24
N THR A 87 -4.37 -32.14 -36.84
CA THR A 87 -4.22 -33.54 -37.29
C THR A 87 -4.41 -34.71 -36.32
N GLN A 88 -5.43 -35.52 -36.66
CA GLN A 88 -5.77 -36.84 -36.16
C GLN A 88 -4.59 -37.82 -36.31
N SER A 89 -4.34 -38.63 -35.28
CA SER A 89 -3.93 -40.06 -35.33
C SER A 89 -3.84 -40.61 -33.91
N ALA A 90 -4.39 -41.81 -33.70
CA ALA A 90 -4.56 -42.47 -32.42
C ALA A 90 -3.23 -42.83 -31.72
N SER A 91 -3.18 -42.64 -30.39
CA SER A 91 -2.53 -43.48 -29.35
C SER A 91 -1.97 -42.65 -28.17
N ALA A 92 -2.10 -43.21 -26.96
CA ALA A 92 -1.55 -42.78 -25.67
C ALA A 92 -2.15 -41.54 -24.97
N GLN A 93 -3.02 -41.80 -24.00
CA GLN A 93 -3.31 -40.88 -22.89
C GLN A 93 -2.03 -40.61 -22.08
N HIS A 94 -1.31 -39.55 -22.41
CA HIS A 94 -0.35 -38.95 -21.49
C HIS A 94 -1.10 -37.98 -20.56
N VAL A 95 -1.30 -38.43 -19.32
CA VAL A 95 -1.65 -37.55 -18.20
C VAL A 95 -0.57 -36.47 -18.10
N HIS A 96 -0.89 -35.25 -18.50
CA HIS A 96 -0.02 -34.08 -18.31
C HIS A 96 0.12 -33.82 -16.81
N THR A 97 1.15 -34.41 -16.21
CA THR A 97 1.65 -34.01 -14.90
C THR A 97 2.31 -32.64 -15.07
N PRO A 98 1.93 -31.60 -14.29
CA PRO A 98 2.62 -30.32 -14.37
C PRO A 98 4.09 -30.50 -13.99
N LEU A 99 4.99 -30.10 -14.89
CA LEU A 99 6.44 -30.19 -14.71
C LEU A 99 6.84 -29.52 -13.38
N LYS A 100 7.42 -30.27 -12.45
CA LYS A 100 7.96 -29.70 -11.20
C LYS A 100 9.01 -28.64 -11.58
N PRO A 101 8.91 -27.39 -11.09
CA PRO A 101 9.92 -26.38 -11.39
C PRO A 101 11.28 -26.88 -10.92
N SER A 102 12.29 -26.79 -11.78
CA SER A 102 13.65 -27.20 -11.42
C SER A 102 14.07 -26.49 -10.14
N ILE A 103 14.78 -27.18 -9.24
CA ILE A 103 15.19 -26.64 -7.94
C ILE A 103 15.93 -25.29 -8.10
N ARG A 104 16.64 -25.10 -9.22
CA ARG A 104 17.29 -23.83 -9.59
C ARG A 104 16.30 -22.71 -9.93
N ALA A 105 15.25 -22.99 -10.70
CA ALA A 105 14.19 -22.02 -10.98
C ALA A 105 13.40 -21.65 -9.71
N ALA A 106 13.08 -22.63 -8.87
CA ALA A 106 12.44 -22.40 -7.58
C ALA A 106 13.32 -21.59 -6.61
N ARG A 107 14.64 -21.85 -6.59
CA ARG A 107 15.62 -21.06 -5.82
C ARG A 107 15.77 -19.65 -6.37
N ALA A 108 15.82 -19.46 -7.69
CA ALA A 108 15.91 -18.15 -8.32
C ALA A 108 14.63 -17.32 -8.07
N ALA A 109 13.45 -17.92 -8.15
CA ALA A 109 12.18 -17.29 -7.82
C ALA A 109 12.11 -16.89 -6.33
N ARG A 110 12.54 -17.77 -5.41
CA ARG A 110 12.65 -17.43 -3.97
C ARG A 110 13.67 -16.33 -3.69
N ALA A 111 14.82 -16.34 -4.37
CA ALA A 111 15.85 -15.32 -4.22
C ALA A 111 15.36 -13.95 -4.72
N SER A 112 14.72 -13.91 -5.90
CA SER A 112 14.10 -12.71 -6.46
C SER A 112 12.98 -12.16 -5.56
N ALA A 113 12.08 -13.03 -5.09
CA ALA A 113 11.03 -12.65 -4.13
C ALA A 113 11.61 -12.09 -2.82
N SER A 114 12.74 -12.63 -2.35
CA SER A 114 13.44 -12.10 -1.17
C SER A 114 14.09 -10.73 -1.40
N SER A 115 14.52 -10.43 -2.61
CA SER A 115 15.11 -9.14 -2.98
C SER A 115 14.03 -8.06 -3.16
N VAL A 116 12.92 -8.41 -3.82
CA VAL A 116 11.76 -7.51 -4.00
C VAL A 116 11.18 -7.11 -2.65
N GLY A 117 10.99 -8.07 -1.73
CA GLY A 117 10.49 -7.78 -0.38
C GLY A 117 11.38 -6.81 0.41
N LYS A 118 12.71 -6.89 0.26
CA LYS A 118 13.66 -5.95 0.91
C LYS A 118 13.57 -4.54 0.31
N ILE A 119 13.45 -4.43 -1.01
CA ILE A 119 13.30 -3.13 -1.68
C ILE A 119 12.01 -2.47 -1.22
N ILE A 120 10.88 -3.18 -1.26
CA ILE A 120 9.58 -2.67 -0.80
C ILE A 120 9.65 -2.25 0.67
N LEU A 121 10.30 -3.03 1.53
CA LEU A 121 10.51 -2.69 2.93
C LEU A 121 11.24 -1.35 3.10
N CYS A 122 12.39 -1.17 2.43
CA CYS A 122 13.16 0.07 2.51
C CYS A 122 12.38 1.26 1.94
N THR A 123 11.73 1.10 0.78
CA THR A 123 10.90 2.15 0.19
C THR A 123 9.74 2.53 1.11
N LEU A 124 9.09 1.55 1.74
CA LEU A 124 7.99 1.80 2.68
C LEU A 124 8.47 2.54 3.93
N ALA A 125 9.65 2.20 4.46
CA ALA A 125 10.21 2.89 5.62
C ALA A 125 10.53 4.37 5.31
N VAL A 126 11.19 4.62 4.17
CA VAL A 126 11.48 5.99 3.70
C VAL A 126 10.19 6.75 3.43
N GLN A 127 9.21 6.11 2.77
CA GLN A 127 7.92 6.74 2.47
C GLN A 127 7.18 7.13 3.74
N ASN A 128 7.09 6.23 4.72
CA ASN A 128 6.40 6.51 5.98
C ASN A 128 7.07 7.64 6.76
N ALA A 129 8.42 7.70 6.74
CA ALA A 129 9.16 8.79 7.38
C ALA A 129 8.87 10.13 6.68
N ALA A 130 8.96 10.16 5.35
CA ALA A 130 8.66 11.34 4.56
C ALA A 130 7.20 11.81 4.73
N GLN A 131 6.25 10.87 4.74
CA GLN A 131 4.84 11.14 4.97
C GLN A 131 4.60 11.77 6.35
N MET A 132 5.20 11.22 7.40
CA MET A 132 5.03 11.76 8.76
C MET A 132 5.59 13.17 8.89
N LEU A 133 6.78 13.42 8.34
CA LEU A 133 7.40 14.75 8.36
C LEU A 133 6.57 15.76 7.56
N SER A 134 6.08 15.37 6.38
CA SER A 134 5.26 16.24 5.52
C SER A 134 3.91 16.54 6.15
N MET A 135 3.26 15.54 6.77
CA MET A 135 2.05 15.72 7.56
C MET A 135 2.26 16.70 8.71
N ARG A 136 3.36 16.56 9.46
CA ARG A 136 3.71 17.48 10.55
C ARG A 136 3.94 18.90 10.01
N TYR A 137 4.70 19.03 8.94
CA TYR A 137 4.97 20.31 8.30
C TYR A 137 3.68 21.00 7.84
N SER A 138 2.76 20.26 7.21
CA SER A 138 1.47 20.79 6.74
C SER A 138 0.57 21.36 7.85
N ARG A 139 0.84 21.03 9.12
CA ARG A 139 0.06 21.46 10.27
C ARG A 139 0.79 22.44 11.19
N MET A 140 1.99 22.88 10.82
CA MET A 140 2.74 23.86 11.62
C MET A 140 2.09 25.25 11.57
N PRO A 141 2.29 26.09 12.62
CA PRO A 141 1.85 27.47 12.61
C PRO A 141 2.37 28.20 11.36
N GLY A 142 1.49 28.88 10.63
CA GLY A 142 1.80 29.56 9.37
C GLY A 142 1.44 28.78 8.10
N GLN A 143 1.08 27.50 8.19
CA GLN A 143 0.48 26.77 7.08
C GLN A 143 -1.06 26.92 7.08
N PRO A 144 -1.71 26.96 5.90
CA PRO A 144 -3.16 26.99 5.82
C PRO A 144 -3.75 25.69 6.39
N ARG A 145 -4.79 25.83 7.22
CA ARG A 145 -5.46 24.68 7.83
C ARG A 145 -6.45 24.08 6.83
N TYR A 146 -6.21 22.82 6.47
CA TYR A 146 -7.11 22.01 5.66
C TYR A 146 -7.90 21.04 6.53
N LEU A 147 -9.07 20.63 6.04
CA LEU A 147 -9.88 19.61 6.69
C LEU A 147 -9.25 18.23 6.50
N SER A 148 -9.10 17.48 7.59
CA SER A 148 -8.45 16.16 7.52
C SER A 148 -9.32 15.13 6.80
N SER A 149 -10.64 15.23 6.94
CA SER A 149 -11.62 14.33 6.30
C SER A 149 -11.57 14.42 4.78
N THR A 150 -11.53 15.64 4.21
CA THR A 150 -11.45 15.86 2.77
C THR A 150 -10.12 15.38 2.18
N ALA A 151 -9.01 15.54 2.94
CA ALA A 151 -7.71 15.03 2.55
C ALA A 151 -7.67 13.49 2.48
N VAL A 152 -8.33 12.81 3.42
CA VAL A 152 -8.46 11.34 3.41
C VAL A 152 -9.30 10.88 2.22
N VAL A 153 -10.46 11.49 1.99
CA VAL A 153 -11.32 11.17 0.83
C VAL A 153 -10.56 11.34 -0.48
N PHE A 154 -9.82 12.44 -0.62
CA PHE A 154 -9.05 12.69 -1.82
C PHE A 154 -7.90 11.68 -2.00
N ALA A 155 -7.23 11.28 -0.91
CA ALA A 155 -6.19 10.24 -0.96
C ALA A 155 -6.75 8.88 -1.41
N GLU A 156 -7.94 8.50 -0.93
CA GLU A 156 -8.63 7.27 -1.36
C GLU A 156 -9.06 7.35 -2.83
N ALA A 157 -9.60 8.48 -3.28
CA ALA A 157 -9.96 8.69 -4.68
C ALA A 157 -8.72 8.55 -5.60
N LEU A 158 -7.59 9.16 -5.24
CA LEU A 158 -6.34 9.02 -6.00
C LEU A 158 -5.85 7.56 -6.03
N LYS A 159 -6.01 6.83 -4.91
CA LYS A 159 -5.58 5.43 -4.80
C LYS A 159 -6.42 4.52 -5.71
N LEU A 160 -7.73 4.77 -5.78
CA LEU A 160 -8.65 4.09 -6.69
C LEU A 160 -8.32 4.38 -8.15
N LEU A 161 -8.08 5.65 -8.49
CA LEU A 161 -7.67 6.04 -9.83
C LEU A 161 -6.35 5.40 -10.24
N ALA A 162 -5.36 5.39 -9.35
CA ALA A 162 -4.08 4.73 -9.61
C ALA A 162 -4.24 3.21 -9.77
N SER A 163 -5.02 2.56 -8.91
CA SER A 163 -5.26 1.11 -8.99
C SER A 163 -5.99 0.73 -10.28
N PHE A 164 -7.00 1.51 -10.67
CA PHE A 164 -7.69 1.34 -11.95
C PHE A 164 -6.75 1.58 -13.14
N GLY A 165 -5.93 2.63 -13.07
CA GLY A 165 -4.95 2.95 -14.11
C GLY A 165 -3.95 1.82 -14.34
N VAL A 166 -3.46 1.19 -13.28
CA VAL A 166 -2.58 0.00 -13.39
C VAL A 166 -3.33 -1.19 -13.99
N LEU A 167 -4.57 -1.44 -13.59
CA LEU A 167 -5.37 -2.53 -14.14
C LEU A 167 -5.70 -2.31 -15.63
N ALA A 168 -6.06 -1.08 -16.00
CA ALA A 168 -6.30 -0.67 -17.38
C ALA A 168 -5.04 -0.76 -18.24
N TRP A 169 -3.88 -0.48 -17.66
CA TRP A 169 -2.60 -0.76 -18.30
C TRP A 169 -2.44 -2.27 -18.51
N GLN A 170 -2.64 -3.10 -17.49
CA GLN A 170 -2.45 -4.55 -17.60
C GLN A 170 -3.38 -5.24 -18.61
N GLN A 171 -4.67 -4.93 -18.59
CA GLN A 171 -5.72 -5.69 -19.30
C GLN A 171 -6.44 -4.90 -20.40
N GLY A 172 -6.04 -3.65 -20.63
CA GLY A 172 -6.80 -2.69 -21.44
C GLY A 172 -7.99 -2.10 -20.68
N LEU A 173 -8.52 -0.96 -21.14
CA LEU A 173 -9.61 -0.25 -20.46
C LEU A 173 -10.89 -1.10 -20.32
N GLY A 174 -11.29 -1.79 -21.38
CA GLY A 174 -12.48 -2.66 -21.36
C GLY A 174 -12.32 -3.88 -20.44
N GLY A 175 -11.13 -4.50 -20.45
CA GLY A 175 -10.81 -5.62 -19.56
C GLY A 175 -10.81 -5.20 -18.10
N ALA A 176 -10.18 -4.07 -17.78
CA ALA A 176 -10.17 -3.51 -16.43
C ALA A 176 -11.57 -3.15 -15.92
N ALA A 177 -12.40 -2.50 -16.74
CA ALA A 177 -13.78 -2.19 -16.37
C ALA A 177 -14.59 -3.46 -16.07
N THR A 178 -14.43 -4.50 -16.88
CA THR A 178 -15.10 -5.79 -16.69
C THR A 178 -14.63 -6.48 -15.40
N THR A 179 -13.32 -6.50 -15.15
CA THR A 179 -12.73 -7.07 -13.93
C THR A 179 -13.20 -6.34 -12.67
N VAL A 180 -13.30 -5.01 -12.72
CA VAL A 180 -13.83 -4.19 -11.61
C VAL A 180 -15.31 -4.46 -11.40
N TRP A 181 -16.12 -4.48 -12.46
CA TRP A 181 -17.55 -4.78 -12.37
C TRP A 181 -17.80 -6.16 -11.74
N ASN A 182 -17.09 -7.18 -12.24
CA ASN A 182 -17.21 -8.55 -11.74
C ASN A 182 -16.75 -8.67 -10.29
N GLY A 183 -15.61 -8.07 -9.94
CA GLY A 183 -15.04 -8.17 -8.59
C GLY A 183 -15.73 -7.29 -7.55
N LEU A 184 -16.28 -6.15 -7.94
CA LEU A 184 -16.84 -5.19 -6.99
C LEU A 184 -18.35 -5.36 -6.83
N VAL A 185 -19.08 -5.47 -7.95
CA VAL A 185 -20.56 -5.49 -7.98
C VAL A 185 -21.08 -6.91 -7.91
N LEU A 186 -20.59 -7.80 -8.77
CA LEU A 186 -21.08 -9.18 -8.82
C LEU A 186 -20.58 -10.01 -7.64
N ALA A 187 -19.31 -9.85 -7.26
CA ALA A 187 -18.71 -10.49 -6.08
C ALA A 187 -18.86 -9.65 -4.78
N TRP A 188 -20.05 -9.08 -4.55
CA TRP A 188 -20.31 -8.22 -3.38
C TRP A 188 -19.99 -8.87 -2.03
N ARG A 189 -20.10 -10.20 -1.90
CA ARG A 189 -19.74 -10.94 -0.69
C ARG A 189 -18.24 -10.86 -0.38
N ASP A 190 -17.41 -10.95 -1.40
CA ASP A 190 -15.95 -10.79 -1.27
C ASP A 190 -15.61 -9.35 -0.89
N THR A 191 -16.30 -8.38 -1.49
CA THR A 191 -16.18 -6.96 -1.11
C THR A 191 -16.58 -6.74 0.35
N LEU A 192 -17.67 -7.33 0.84
CA LEU A 192 -18.05 -7.21 2.25
C LEU A 192 -17.05 -7.89 3.20
N LEU A 193 -16.45 -9.02 2.81
CA LEU A 193 -15.42 -9.68 3.61
C LEU A 193 -14.18 -8.77 3.78
N VAL A 194 -13.87 -7.99 2.73
CA VAL A 194 -12.85 -6.94 2.74
C VAL A 194 -13.25 -5.74 3.63
N GLY A 195 -14.54 -5.52 3.85
CA GLY A 195 -15.07 -4.52 4.79
C GLY A 195 -14.80 -4.84 6.26
N VAL A 196 -14.58 -6.11 6.63
CA VAL A 196 -14.29 -6.50 8.02
C VAL A 196 -13.02 -5.81 8.56
N PRO A 197 -11.85 -5.89 7.89
CA PRO A 197 -10.69 -5.08 8.27
C PRO A 197 -10.95 -3.59 8.40
N ALA A 198 -11.74 -3.00 7.48
CA ALA A 198 -12.05 -1.58 7.51
C ALA A 198 -12.84 -1.18 8.77
N MET A 199 -13.85 -1.98 9.14
CA MET A 199 -14.61 -1.77 10.38
C MET A 199 -13.75 -1.93 11.63
N LEU A 200 -12.87 -2.93 11.66
CA LEU A 200 -11.93 -3.12 12.78
C LEU A 200 -10.99 -1.91 12.91
N TYR A 201 -10.47 -1.39 11.80
CA TYR A 201 -9.65 -0.17 11.79
C TYR A 201 -10.44 1.07 12.24
N LEU A 202 -11.72 1.17 11.89
CA LEU A 202 -12.58 2.27 12.33
C LEU A 202 -12.82 2.24 13.85
N VAL A 203 -13.15 1.07 14.41
CA VAL A 203 -13.32 0.91 15.87
C VAL A 203 -11.99 1.17 16.59
N GLN A 204 -10.89 0.65 16.05
CA GLN A 204 -9.55 0.92 16.57
C GLN A 204 -9.23 2.42 16.63
N ASN A 205 -9.54 3.18 15.58
CA ASN A 205 -9.26 4.62 15.56
C ASN A 205 -10.06 5.37 16.63
N ASN A 206 -11.33 4.99 16.84
CA ASN A 206 -12.16 5.57 17.90
C ASN A 206 -11.64 5.23 19.30
N LEU A 207 -11.21 3.98 19.53
CA LEU A 207 -10.59 3.58 20.79
C LEU A 207 -9.27 4.31 21.04
N LEU A 208 -8.50 4.58 19.98
CA LEU A 208 -7.27 5.37 20.11
C LEU A 208 -7.56 6.81 20.50
N TYR A 209 -8.62 7.43 19.93
CA TYR A 209 -9.06 8.76 20.34
C TYR A 209 -9.47 8.78 21.83
N MET A 210 -10.29 7.80 22.25
CA MET A 210 -10.67 7.62 23.66
C MET A 210 -9.45 7.39 24.57
N ALA A 211 -8.44 6.66 24.12
CA ALA A 211 -7.22 6.49 24.89
C ALA A 211 -6.48 7.83 25.07
N THR A 212 -6.37 8.65 24.02
CA THR A 212 -5.70 9.96 24.09
C THR A 212 -6.42 11.00 24.94
N THR A 213 -7.71 10.82 25.24
CA THR A 213 -8.45 11.70 26.16
C THR A 213 -8.26 11.30 27.63
N HIS A 214 -7.82 10.07 27.91
CA HIS A 214 -7.66 9.54 29.27
C HIS A 214 -6.21 9.23 29.66
N LEU A 215 -5.29 9.23 28.70
CA LEU A 215 -3.85 9.05 28.88
C LEU A 215 -3.11 10.23 28.28
N ASP A 216 -1.96 10.56 28.88
CA ASP A 216 -1.01 11.45 28.24
C ASP A 216 -0.48 10.83 26.94
N ALA A 217 -0.03 11.69 26.01
CA ALA A 217 0.42 11.27 24.70
C ALA A 217 1.61 10.30 24.76
N ALA A 218 2.49 10.41 25.76
CA ALA A 218 3.64 9.54 25.93
C ALA A 218 3.20 8.09 26.22
N THR A 219 2.37 7.95 27.25
CA THR A 219 1.86 6.66 27.71
C THR A 219 1.03 5.99 26.61
N CYS A 220 0.16 6.76 25.95
CA CYS A 220 -0.65 6.24 24.85
C CYS A 220 0.22 5.77 23.66
N GLN A 221 1.24 6.53 23.29
CA GLN A 221 2.12 6.22 22.15
C GLN A 221 2.95 4.95 22.41
N VAL A 222 3.52 4.82 23.61
CA VAL A 222 4.27 3.64 24.04
C VAL A 222 3.37 2.41 24.10
N ALA A 223 2.20 2.51 24.76
CA ALA A 223 1.25 1.41 24.86
C ALA A 223 0.75 0.94 23.49
N TYR A 224 0.61 1.85 22.53
CA TYR A 224 0.15 1.53 21.19
C TYR A 224 1.14 0.66 20.38
N GLN A 225 2.40 0.54 20.83
CA GLN A 225 3.36 -0.37 20.19
C GLN A 225 3.11 -1.84 20.48
N LEU A 226 2.24 -2.14 21.45
CA LEU A 226 1.79 -3.52 21.72
C LEU A 226 1.18 -4.17 20.46
N LYS A 227 0.70 -3.35 19.51
CA LYS A 227 0.25 -3.79 18.19
C LYS A 227 1.26 -4.69 17.44
N LEU A 228 2.56 -4.52 17.68
CA LEU A 228 3.60 -5.35 17.05
C LEU A 228 3.53 -6.80 17.56
N LEU A 229 3.33 -6.96 18.87
CA LEU A 229 3.19 -8.27 19.51
C LEU A 229 1.85 -8.91 19.17
N THR A 230 0.74 -8.16 19.20
CA THR A 230 -0.58 -8.68 18.82
C THR A 230 -0.61 -9.11 17.34
N THR A 231 0.04 -8.34 16.45
CA THR A 231 0.19 -8.71 15.03
C THR A 231 0.92 -10.05 14.90
N ALA A 232 2.06 -10.23 15.57
CA ALA A 232 2.81 -11.48 15.50
C ALA A 232 2.02 -12.66 16.08
N PHE A 233 1.30 -12.45 17.19
CA PHE A 233 0.39 -13.44 17.76
C PHE A 233 -0.67 -13.89 16.73
N PHE A 234 -1.36 -12.95 16.09
CA PHE A 234 -2.35 -13.27 15.05
C PHE A 234 -1.72 -13.89 13.80
N THR A 235 -0.49 -13.52 13.43
CA THR A 235 0.22 -14.19 12.32
C THR A 235 0.43 -15.67 12.61
N VAL A 236 0.74 -16.05 13.85
CA VAL A 236 0.87 -17.46 14.25
C VAL A 236 -0.49 -18.15 14.32
N THR A 237 -1.50 -17.52 14.94
CA THR A 237 -2.80 -18.18 15.18
C THR A 237 -3.72 -18.18 13.95
N LEU A 238 -3.86 -17.05 13.25
CA LEU A 238 -4.79 -16.88 12.11
C LEU A 238 -4.19 -17.35 10.78
N LEU A 239 -2.90 -17.09 10.53
CA LEU A 239 -2.20 -17.48 9.30
C LEU A 239 -1.47 -18.82 9.44
N LYS A 240 -1.43 -19.41 10.64
CA LYS A 240 -0.74 -20.68 10.94
C LYS A 240 0.73 -20.68 10.51
N ARG A 241 1.39 -19.52 10.58
CA ARG A 241 2.80 -19.37 10.20
C ARG A 241 3.70 -19.63 11.39
N HIS A 242 4.77 -20.39 11.17
CA HIS A 242 5.77 -20.64 12.19
C HIS A 242 6.81 -19.51 12.22
N ILE A 243 6.89 -18.80 13.35
CA ILE A 243 7.90 -17.78 13.61
C ILE A 243 9.00 -18.42 14.47
N SER A 244 10.25 -18.41 13.97
CA SER A 244 11.38 -18.98 14.70
C SER A 244 11.71 -18.18 15.96
N THR A 245 12.32 -18.83 16.96
CA THR A 245 12.72 -18.19 18.23
C THR A 245 13.60 -16.95 18.03
N ARG A 246 14.48 -16.97 17.02
CA ARG A 246 15.31 -15.79 16.66
C ARG A 246 14.46 -14.60 16.19
N ARG A 247 13.38 -14.86 15.45
CA ARG A 247 12.47 -13.81 14.98
C ARG A 247 11.59 -13.28 16.11
N TRP A 248 11.19 -14.14 17.05
CA TRP A 248 10.54 -13.71 18.30
C TRP A 248 11.43 -12.80 19.13
N LEU A 249 12.70 -13.17 19.30
CA LEU A 249 13.67 -12.33 20.00
C LEU A 249 13.86 -10.98 19.28
N ALA A 250 14.02 -11.00 17.95
CA ALA A 250 14.14 -9.77 17.15
C ALA A 250 12.90 -8.86 17.28
N LEU A 251 11.70 -9.45 17.36
CA LEU A 251 10.47 -8.69 17.59
C LEU A 251 10.41 -8.08 18.98
N GLY A 252 10.86 -8.81 20.01
CA GLY A 252 10.98 -8.29 21.38
C GLY A 252 11.95 -7.11 21.45
N ILE A 253 13.14 -7.25 20.85
CA ILE A 253 14.13 -6.17 20.75
C ILE A 253 13.55 -4.97 20.00
N LEU A 254 12.84 -5.20 18.89
CA LEU A 254 12.19 -4.13 18.13
C LEU A 254 11.16 -3.39 18.99
N PHE A 255 10.30 -4.12 19.69
CA PHE A 255 9.29 -3.53 20.58
C PHE A 255 9.95 -2.65 21.64
N CYS A 256 10.96 -3.16 22.34
CA CYS A 256 11.71 -2.39 23.34
C CYS A 256 12.36 -1.14 22.74
N GLY A 257 12.98 -1.25 21.55
CA GLY A 257 13.60 -0.11 20.87
C GLY A 257 12.60 0.97 20.48
N VAL A 258 11.43 0.59 19.98
CA VAL A 258 10.36 1.55 19.62
C VAL A 258 9.79 2.23 20.86
N VAL A 259 9.56 1.48 21.94
CA VAL A 259 9.14 2.03 23.24
C VAL A 259 10.17 3.04 23.76
N PHE A 260 11.46 2.72 23.65
CA PHE A 260 12.53 3.61 24.08
C PHE A 260 12.58 4.91 23.26
N VAL A 261 12.49 4.83 21.93
CA VAL A 261 12.49 6.01 21.03
C VAL A 261 11.26 6.89 21.23
N GLN A 262 10.14 6.30 21.65
CA GLN A 262 8.87 7.01 21.78
C GLN A 262 8.58 7.50 23.19
N ASN A 263 9.49 7.27 24.14
CA ASN A 263 9.38 7.87 25.46
C ASN A 263 9.82 9.34 25.38
N PRO A 264 8.91 10.32 25.42
CA PRO A 264 9.29 11.72 25.39
C PRO A 264 10.02 12.09 26.68
N SER A 265 11.26 12.51 26.54
CA SER A 265 12.02 13.16 27.61
C SER A 265 11.42 14.54 27.88
N GLY A 266 10.63 14.67 28.95
CA GLY A 266 10.30 15.97 29.52
C GLY A 266 9.05 16.64 28.97
N GLY A 267 7.89 16.22 29.47
CA GLY A 267 6.66 16.98 29.37
C GLY A 267 5.72 16.56 30.48
N LYS A 268 5.86 17.14 31.67
CA LYS A 268 4.78 17.14 32.68
C LYS A 268 3.64 17.99 32.11
N GLY A 269 2.84 17.41 31.21
CA GLY A 269 1.68 18.06 30.60
C GLY A 269 0.54 18.08 31.60
N GLY A 270 0.11 19.30 31.96
CA GLY A 270 -0.78 19.59 33.09
C GLY A 270 -2.10 18.84 33.09
N GLY A 271 -2.55 18.51 34.31
CA GLY A 271 -3.88 17.98 34.58
C GLY A 271 -4.94 18.97 34.13
N GLY A 272 -5.63 18.63 33.05
CA GLY A 272 -6.87 19.30 32.63
C GLY A 272 -8.06 18.77 33.42
N LEU A 273 -9.06 19.63 33.63
CA LEU A 273 -10.28 19.49 34.42
C LEU A 273 -11.26 18.35 34.03
N THR A 274 -10.80 17.32 33.31
CA THR A 274 -11.61 16.15 32.93
C THR A 274 -11.35 15.01 33.91
N SER A 275 -12.38 14.26 34.30
CA SER A 275 -12.25 13.02 35.08
C SER A 275 -11.49 11.96 34.26
N GLN A 276 -10.16 12.07 34.23
CA GLN A 276 -9.28 11.14 33.53
C GLN A 276 -9.26 9.81 34.28
N SER A 277 -9.57 8.72 33.59
CA SER A 277 -9.46 7.36 34.14
C SER A 277 -8.34 6.62 33.39
N PRO A 278 -7.12 6.58 33.95
CA PRO A 278 -5.98 5.91 33.30
C PRO A 278 -6.27 4.45 32.97
N VAL A 279 -7.05 3.76 33.81
CA VAL A 279 -7.46 2.36 33.57
C VAL A 279 -8.31 2.23 32.30
N LEU A 280 -9.26 3.14 32.06
CA LEU A 280 -10.08 3.14 30.85
C LEU A 280 -9.24 3.42 29.61
N GLY A 281 -8.33 4.40 29.69
CA GLY A 281 -7.41 4.71 28.60
C GLY A 281 -6.46 3.54 28.27
N MET A 282 -5.93 2.87 29.29
CA MET A 282 -5.09 1.68 29.13
C MET A 282 -5.86 0.49 28.53
N ALA A 283 -7.10 0.29 28.95
CA ALA A 283 -7.98 -0.71 28.36
C ALA A 283 -8.26 -0.39 26.88
N ALA A 284 -8.60 0.87 26.57
CA ALA A 284 -8.92 1.33 25.22
C ALA A 284 -7.73 1.15 24.25
N VAL A 285 -6.51 1.56 24.64
CA VAL A 285 -5.31 1.39 23.79
C VAL A 285 -4.94 -0.08 23.61
N THR A 286 -5.13 -0.92 24.63
CA THR A 286 -4.88 -2.37 24.53
C THR A 286 -5.86 -3.02 23.57
N CYS A 287 -7.15 -2.71 23.67
CA CYS A 287 -8.16 -3.16 22.72
C CYS A 287 -7.86 -2.67 21.30
N ALA A 288 -7.46 -1.40 21.13
CA ALA A 288 -7.05 -0.85 19.84
C ALA A 288 -5.86 -1.61 19.23
N CYS A 289 -4.86 -2.00 20.04
CA CYS A 289 -3.73 -2.81 19.60
C CYS A 289 -4.13 -4.21 19.14
N VAL A 290 -5.06 -4.86 19.86
CA VAL A 290 -5.59 -6.19 19.47
C VAL A 290 -6.35 -6.09 18.15
N LEU A 291 -7.25 -5.12 18.02
CA LEU A 291 -8.00 -4.89 16.77
C LEU A 291 -7.07 -4.55 15.61
N SER A 292 -6.01 -3.76 15.83
CA SER A 292 -5.02 -3.44 14.81
C SER A 292 -4.28 -4.66 14.29
N GLY A 293 -3.86 -5.55 15.20
CA GLY A 293 -3.17 -6.78 14.86
C GLY A 293 -4.10 -7.70 14.07
N LEU A 294 -5.32 -7.87 14.56
CA LEU A 294 -6.34 -8.70 13.91
C LEU A 294 -6.68 -8.18 12.50
N ALA A 295 -7.01 -6.89 12.36
CA ALA A 295 -7.37 -6.28 11.08
C ALA A 295 -6.25 -6.41 10.04
N GLY A 296 -5.00 -6.13 10.45
CA GLY A 296 -3.85 -6.22 9.57
C GLY A 296 -3.58 -7.65 9.11
N VAL A 297 -3.64 -8.62 10.02
CA VAL A 297 -3.39 -10.03 9.67
C VAL A 297 -4.57 -10.63 8.89
N TRP A 298 -5.81 -10.22 9.17
CA TRP A 298 -6.97 -10.57 8.37
C TRP A 298 -6.85 -10.05 6.94
N LEU A 299 -6.41 -8.80 6.77
CA LEU A 299 -6.14 -8.21 5.47
C LEU A 299 -5.05 -8.99 4.72
N GLU A 300 -3.97 -9.38 5.42
CA GLU A 300 -2.92 -10.24 4.85
C GLU A 300 -3.50 -11.57 4.34
N ARG A 301 -4.38 -12.19 5.15
CA ARG A 301 -5.05 -13.43 4.78
C ARG A 301 -5.88 -13.26 3.51
N ILE A 302 -6.69 -12.20 3.40
CA ILE A 302 -7.51 -11.94 2.21
C ILE A 302 -6.61 -11.76 0.97
N VAL A 303 -5.58 -10.92 1.08
CA VAL A 303 -4.66 -10.64 -0.03
C VAL A 303 -3.95 -11.90 -0.51
N LYS A 304 -3.55 -12.79 0.41
CA LYS A 304 -2.79 -14.01 0.08
C LYS A 304 -3.64 -15.25 -0.23
N SER A 305 -4.92 -15.28 0.16
CA SER A 305 -5.78 -16.45 -0.06
C SER A 305 -6.35 -16.51 -1.48
N SER A 306 -6.26 -15.42 -2.24
CA SER A 306 -6.84 -15.31 -3.58
C SER A 306 -5.78 -14.93 -4.61
N ASN A 307 -4.88 -15.87 -4.93
CA ASN A 307 -3.81 -15.63 -5.91
C ASN A 307 -4.32 -15.27 -7.31
N ASP A 308 -5.54 -15.67 -7.65
CA ASP A 308 -6.15 -15.40 -8.97
C ASP A 308 -6.77 -14.00 -9.05
N VAL A 309 -6.92 -13.30 -7.92
CA VAL A 309 -7.49 -11.95 -7.88
C VAL A 309 -6.35 -10.93 -7.93
N PRO A 310 -6.31 -10.03 -8.94
CA PRO A 310 -5.29 -9.00 -9.02
C PRO A 310 -5.25 -8.14 -7.75
N ILE A 311 -4.05 -7.84 -7.26
CA ILE A 311 -3.86 -7.00 -6.07
C ILE A 311 -4.53 -5.62 -6.24
N TRP A 312 -4.53 -5.09 -7.45
CA TRP A 312 -5.17 -3.83 -7.81
C TRP A 312 -6.70 -3.90 -7.66
N LEU A 313 -7.31 -5.04 -7.93
CA LEU A 313 -8.75 -5.25 -7.69
C LEU A 313 -9.05 -5.30 -6.19
N ARG A 314 -8.22 -5.99 -5.39
CA ARG A 314 -8.34 -5.98 -3.92
C ARG A 314 -8.19 -4.56 -3.35
N ASN A 315 -7.25 -3.77 -3.87
CA ASN A 315 -7.12 -2.36 -3.51
C ASN A 315 -8.34 -1.54 -3.90
N MET A 316 -8.96 -1.83 -5.05
CA MET A 316 -10.20 -1.16 -5.44
C MET A 316 -11.37 -1.54 -4.54
N GLN A 317 -11.51 -2.80 -4.13
CA GLN A 317 -12.51 -3.23 -3.14
C GLN A 317 -12.34 -2.49 -1.81
N LEU A 318 -11.12 -2.50 -1.25
CA LEU A 318 -10.77 -1.78 -0.01
C LEU A 318 -11.00 -0.27 -0.13
N GLY A 319 -10.51 0.31 -1.22
CA GLY A 319 -10.58 1.74 -1.49
C GLY A 319 -12.01 2.22 -1.71
N SER A 320 -12.88 1.39 -2.31
CA SER A 320 -14.29 1.76 -2.55
C SER A 320 -15.06 1.86 -1.23
N ILE A 321 -14.86 0.90 -0.32
CA ILE A 321 -15.46 0.94 1.02
C ILE A 321 -14.91 2.12 1.82
N SER A 322 -13.58 2.32 1.77
CA SER A 322 -12.92 3.41 2.49
C SER A 322 -13.33 4.79 1.97
N LEU A 323 -13.50 4.93 0.64
CA LEU A 323 -13.99 6.15 0.02
C LEU A 323 -15.43 6.44 0.45
N PHE A 324 -16.31 5.44 0.44
CA PHE A 324 -17.69 5.59 0.91
C PHE A 324 -17.73 6.06 2.36
N LEU A 325 -17.02 5.37 3.27
CA LEU A 325 -16.94 5.76 4.67
C LEU A 325 -16.31 7.15 4.87
N GLY A 326 -15.31 7.49 4.07
CA GLY A 326 -14.67 8.81 4.08
C GLY A 326 -15.63 9.92 3.67
N ILE A 327 -16.43 9.70 2.62
CA ILE A 327 -17.44 10.68 2.16
C ILE A 327 -18.49 10.88 3.26
N VAL A 328 -19.01 9.80 3.85
CA VAL A 328 -19.93 9.88 4.99
C VAL A 328 -19.31 10.68 6.15
N SER A 329 -18.04 10.43 6.46
CA SER A 329 -17.30 11.17 7.48
C SER A 329 -17.21 12.67 7.18
N VAL A 330 -16.94 13.06 5.92
CA VAL A 330 -16.95 14.47 5.50
C VAL A 330 -18.32 15.10 5.73
N PHE A 331 -19.40 14.43 5.32
CA PHE A 331 -20.76 14.96 5.50
C PHE A 331 -21.16 15.11 6.97
N VAL A 332 -20.78 14.15 7.83
CA VAL A 332 -21.19 14.15 9.24
C VAL A 332 -20.31 15.08 10.09
N VAL A 333 -19.01 15.16 9.83
CA VAL A 333 -18.06 15.88 10.69
C VAL A 333 -17.80 17.30 10.20
N ASP A 334 -17.58 17.47 8.89
CA ASP A 334 -17.10 18.74 8.32
C ASP A 334 -18.07 19.29 7.24
N GLY A 335 -19.31 18.81 7.21
CA GLY A 335 -20.28 19.13 6.15
C GLY A 335 -20.58 20.63 6.03
N GLU A 336 -20.77 21.31 7.17
CA GLU A 336 -21.01 22.76 7.21
C GLU A 336 -19.79 23.55 6.72
N ALA A 337 -18.58 23.17 7.17
CA ALA A 337 -17.35 23.82 6.76
C ALA A 337 -17.11 23.64 5.24
N VAL A 338 -17.39 22.44 4.71
CA VAL A 338 -17.30 22.17 3.27
C VAL A 338 -18.36 22.92 2.47
N ALA A 339 -19.57 23.11 3.01
CA ALA A 339 -20.61 23.89 2.36
C ALA A 339 -20.27 25.39 2.30
N ALA A 340 -19.62 25.93 3.34
CA ALA A 340 -19.24 27.33 3.41
C ALA A 340 -18.03 27.67 2.53
N ASP A 341 -16.92 26.93 2.69
CA ASP A 341 -15.61 27.28 2.11
C ASP A 341 -15.14 26.31 1.01
N GLY A 342 -15.94 25.28 0.72
CA GLY A 342 -15.66 24.27 -0.29
C GLY A 342 -14.80 23.09 0.21
N PHE A 343 -14.72 22.07 -0.65
CA PHE A 343 -14.02 20.81 -0.32
C PHE A 343 -12.49 20.97 -0.19
N PHE A 344 -11.90 21.84 -1.01
CA PHE A 344 -10.45 22.06 -1.08
C PHE A 344 -9.99 23.28 -0.25
N GLN A 345 -10.77 23.69 0.73
CA GLN A 345 -10.41 24.81 1.60
C GLN A 345 -9.08 24.57 2.32
N GLY A 346 -8.24 25.60 2.34
CA GLY A 346 -6.91 25.53 2.96
C GLY A 346 -5.91 24.59 2.28
N TYR A 347 -6.22 24.06 1.09
CA TYR A 347 -5.27 23.24 0.35
C TYR A 347 -4.14 24.09 -0.22
N SER A 348 -2.91 23.78 0.21
CA SER A 348 -1.69 24.28 -0.42
C SER A 348 -1.01 23.17 -1.22
N TRP A 349 0.04 23.52 -1.96
CA TRP A 349 0.91 22.54 -2.60
C TRP A 349 1.47 21.49 -1.63
N VAL A 350 1.67 21.87 -0.37
CA VAL A 350 2.08 20.97 0.72
C VAL A 350 0.97 19.96 1.00
N THR A 351 -0.29 20.41 1.10
CA THR A 351 -1.45 19.53 1.32
C THR A 351 -1.62 18.54 0.17
N PHE A 352 -1.52 19.00 -1.09
CA PHE A 352 -1.57 18.11 -2.26
C PHE A 352 -0.46 17.07 -2.22
N PHE A 353 0.77 17.48 -1.88
CA PHE A 353 1.90 16.56 -1.75
C PHE A 353 1.67 15.50 -0.67
N VAL A 354 1.17 15.92 0.50
CA VAL A 354 0.80 15.02 1.60
C VAL A 354 -0.27 14.03 1.15
N VAL A 355 -1.32 14.47 0.47
CA VAL A 355 -2.39 13.60 -0.02
C VAL A 355 -1.87 12.56 -1.01
N VAL A 356 -0.99 12.96 -1.92
CA VAL A 356 -0.33 12.05 -2.85
C VAL A 356 0.54 11.04 -2.09
N GLN A 357 1.32 11.48 -1.09
CA GLN A 357 2.12 10.57 -0.27
C GLN A 357 1.26 9.54 0.48
N VAL A 358 0.12 9.96 1.05
CA VAL A 358 -0.83 9.07 1.74
C VAL A 358 -1.38 8.03 0.77
N SER A 359 -1.76 8.46 -0.43
CA SER A 359 -2.23 7.54 -1.49
C SER A 359 -1.18 6.50 -1.86
N LEU A 360 0.06 6.94 -2.13
CA LEU A 360 1.19 6.07 -2.46
C LEU A 360 1.57 5.12 -1.33
N GLY A 361 1.57 5.61 -0.09
CA GLY A 361 1.81 4.81 1.10
C GLY A 361 0.82 3.65 1.19
N GLY A 362 -0.47 3.92 0.93
CA GLY A 362 -1.50 2.89 0.86
C GLY A 362 -1.26 1.83 -0.21
N LEU A 363 -0.84 2.22 -1.42
CA LEU A 363 -0.49 1.27 -2.48
C LEU A 363 0.75 0.43 -2.11
N LEU A 364 1.78 1.04 -1.53
CA LEU A 364 2.96 0.32 -1.05
C LEU A 364 2.62 -0.66 0.08
N VAL A 365 1.65 -0.31 0.95
CA VAL A 365 1.13 -1.22 1.95
C VAL A 365 0.47 -2.45 1.31
N SER A 366 -0.25 -2.32 0.19
CA SER A 366 -0.78 -3.50 -0.49
C SER A 366 0.33 -4.42 -1.04
N LEU A 367 1.40 -3.83 -1.57
CA LEU A 367 2.53 -4.58 -2.14
C LEU A 367 3.35 -5.29 -1.06
N ILE A 368 3.59 -4.65 0.10
CA ILE A 368 4.27 -5.32 1.21
C ILE A 368 3.43 -6.47 1.76
N MET A 369 2.09 -6.36 1.72
CA MET A 369 1.20 -7.44 2.16
C MET A 369 1.13 -8.58 1.15
N LYS A 370 1.39 -8.32 -0.15
CA LYS A 370 1.54 -9.34 -1.19
C LYS A 370 2.89 -10.06 -1.10
N TYR A 371 3.98 -9.31 -1.00
CA TYR A 371 5.36 -9.81 -1.15
C TYR A 371 6.09 -10.11 0.16
N ALA A 372 5.59 -9.58 1.27
CA ALA A 372 6.08 -9.84 2.61
C ALA A 372 4.89 -10.01 3.56
N ASP A 373 5.11 -9.84 4.86
CA ASP A 373 4.13 -10.13 5.90
C ASP A 373 3.81 -8.88 6.71
N ASN A 374 2.67 -8.88 7.40
CA ASN A 374 2.25 -7.76 8.24
C ASN A 374 3.27 -7.50 9.39
N VAL A 375 4.00 -8.53 9.82
CA VAL A 375 5.14 -8.39 10.74
C VAL A 375 6.27 -7.55 10.12
N VAL A 376 6.62 -7.79 8.85
CA VAL A 376 7.65 -7.04 8.10
C VAL A 376 7.23 -5.59 7.89
N LYS A 377 5.93 -5.33 7.64
CA LYS A 377 5.36 -3.97 7.66
C LYS A 377 5.59 -3.27 9.01
N GLY A 378 5.48 -4.00 10.11
CA GLY A 378 5.83 -3.52 11.45
C GLY A 378 7.28 -3.03 11.54
N PHE A 379 8.24 -3.83 11.07
CA PHE A 379 9.65 -3.42 11.00
C PHE A 379 9.87 -2.16 10.15
N ALA A 380 9.21 -2.05 8.99
CA ALA A 380 9.30 -0.86 8.13
C ALA A 380 8.83 0.39 8.87
N THR A 381 7.72 0.25 9.60
CA THR A 381 7.12 1.35 10.38
C THR A 381 8.05 1.78 11.52
N SER A 382 8.61 0.83 12.25
CA SER A 382 9.59 1.11 13.30
C SER A 382 10.85 1.79 12.77
N LEU A 383 11.37 1.34 11.62
CA LEU A 383 12.51 1.98 10.96
C LEU A 383 12.17 3.41 10.53
N SER A 384 10.96 3.64 10.02
CA SER A 384 10.52 4.99 9.62
C SER A 384 10.49 5.97 10.79
N ILE A 385 10.16 5.51 12.00
CA ILE A 385 10.19 6.33 13.21
C ILE A 385 11.62 6.78 13.50
N VAL A 386 12.59 5.86 13.50
CA VAL A 386 14.01 6.20 13.70
C VAL A 386 14.50 7.19 12.63
N LEU A 387 14.21 6.92 11.36
CA LEU A 387 14.60 7.80 10.25
C LEU A 387 14.01 9.20 10.39
N SER A 388 12.73 9.30 10.71
CA SER A 388 12.07 10.59 10.90
C SER A 388 12.61 11.38 12.09
N SER A 389 12.98 10.70 13.19
CA SER A 389 13.61 11.33 14.34
C SER A 389 15.01 11.86 14.00
N LEU A 390 15.81 11.08 13.26
CA LEU A 390 17.12 11.52 12.79
C LEU A 390 17.01 12.74 11.88
N VAL A 391 16.09 12.72 10.91
CA VAL A 391 15.87 13.85 10.00
C VAL A 391 15.31 15.07 10.72
N SER A 392 14.50 14.89 11.78
CA SER A 392 13.97 16.00 12.57
C SER A 392 15.01 16.63 13.51
N TRP A 393 16.09 15.90 13.81
CA TRP A 393 17.16 16.39 14.69
C TRP A 393 18.13 17.32 13.96
N PHE A 394 18.39 17.05 12.68
CA PHE A 394 19.05 17.99 11.76
C PHE A 394 18.11 19.13 11.38
#